data_AF-A0AAN8HC98-F1
#
_entry.id   AF-A0AAN8HC98-F1
#
_cell.length_a   1.000
_cell.length_b   1.000
_cell.length_c   1.000
_cell.angle_alpha   90.00
_cell.angle_beta   90.00
_cell.angle_gamma   90.00
#
_symmetry.space_group_name_H-M   'P 1'
#
loop_
_entity.id
_entity.type
_entity.pdbx_description
1 polymer ?
#
loop_
_entity_poly.entity_id
_entity_poly.type
_entity_poly.pdbx_seq_one_letter_code
_entity_poly.pdbx_strand_id
1 'polypeptide(L)' 'MVCAGGDGVVGGCNGDSGGPLNCQNSEGTWEVHGIASFVSGLGCNFVKKPTVFTRVSAFNDWIDEVMLSN' A
#
# COMPACT_ATOMS: atom_id res chain seq x y z
N MET A 1 5.31 0.50 -7.48
CA MET A 1 4.18 -0.06 -6.70
C MET A 1 4.72 -1.10 -5.71
N VAL A 2 3.95 -1.46 -4.69
CA VAL A 2 4.19 -2.54 -3.72
C VAL A 2 3.00 -3.50 -3.80
N CYS A 3 3.25 -4.80 -3.67
CA CYS A 3 2.20 -5.82 -3.66
C CYS A 3 2.19 -6.51 -2.29
N ALA A 4 1.01 -6.74 -1.72
CA ALA A 4 0.84 -7.52 -0.49
C ALA A 4 -0.36 -8.48 -0.60
N GLY A 5 -0.26 -9.62 0.06
CA GLY A 5 -1.26 -10.71 -0.02
C GLY A 5 -1.16 -11.49 -1.34
N GLY A 6 -2.31 -11.87 -1.90
CA GLY A 6 -2.39 -12.65 -3.14
C GLY A 6 -2.41 -14.17 -2.94
N ASP A 7 -2.53 -14.63 -1.69
CA ASP A 7 -2.79 -16.03 -1.33
C ASP A 7 -4.23 -16.47 -1.61
N GLY A 8 -5.12 -15.51 -1.87
CA GLY A 8 -6.55 -15.76 -2.07
C GLY A 8 -7.38 -15.73 -0.77
N VAL A 9 -6.75 -15.36 0.37
CA VAL A 9 -7.38 -15.33 1.68
C VAL A 9 -7.54 -13.88 2.12
N VAL A 10 -6.43 -13.14 2.16
CA VAL A 10 -6.38 -11.74 2.61
C VAL A 10 -6.05 -10.79 1.45
N GLY A 11 -6.69 -9.63 1.48
CA GLY A 11 -6.47 -8.54 0.54
C GLY A 11 -7.25 -7.30 1.00
N GLY A 12 -6.83 -6.13 0.53
CA GLY A 12 -7.66 -4.93 0.60
C GLY A 12 -8.90 -5.06 -0.29
N CYS A 13 -9.88 -4.17 -0.10
CA CYS A 13 -11.13 -4.17 -0.84
C CYS A 13 -11.66 -2.76 -1.12
N ASN A 14 -12.84 -2.69 -1.71
CA ASN A 14 -13.51 -1.42 -1.98
C ASN A 14 -13.73 -0.66 -0.66
N GLY A 15 -13.31 0.60 -0.63
CA GLY A 15 -13.33 1.44 0.57
C GLY A 15 -11.96 1.60 1.23
N ASP A 16 -11.02 0.68 1.02
CA ASP A 16 -9.67 0.78 1.60
C ASP A 16 -8.74 1.73 0.82
N SER A 17 -9.14 2.15 -0.38
CA SER A 17 -8.32 2.99 -1.27
C SER A 17 -7.89 4.28 -0.57
N GLY A 18 -6.59 4.59 -0.63
CA GLY A 18 -5.97 5.68 0.14
C GLY A 18 -5.47 5.28 1.54
N GLY A 19 -5.85 4.12 2.05
CA GLY A 19 -5.41 3.60 3.36
C GLY A 19 -3.95 3.10 3.37
N PRO A 20 -3.33 2.97 4.56
CA PRO A 20 -1.91 2.63 4.69
C PRO A 20 -1.63 1.11 4.62
N LEU A 21 -0.54 0.73 3.98
CA LEU A 21 0.15 -0.54 4.20
C LEU A 21 1.22 -0.33 5.28
N ASN A 22 0.90 -0.77 6.50
CA ASN A 22 1.80 -0.67 7.65
C ASN A 22 2.76 -1.85 7.70
N CYS A 23 4.07 -1.58 7.70
CA CYS A 23 5.11 -2.58 7.84
C CYS A 23 5.99 -2.22 9.04
N GLN A 24 6.37 -3.22 9.82
CA GLN A 24 7.31 -3.03 10.92
C GLN A 24 8.75 -3.20 10.40
N ASN A 25 9.61 -2.22 10.66
CA ASN A 25 11.02 -2.30 10.28
C ASN A 25 11.81 -3.22 11.24
N SER A 26 13.10 -3.44 10.95
CA SER A 26 13.97 -4.32 11.76
C SER A 26 14.16 -3.87 13.20
N GLU A 27 13.88 -2.61 13.51
CA GLU A 27 13.99 -2.02 14.85
C GLU A 27 12.67 -2.09 15.62
N GLY A 28 11.60 -2.59 14.99
CA GLY A 28 10.29 -2.68 15.60
C GLY A 28 9.41 -1.44 15.40
N THR A 29 9.85 -0.45 14.61
CA THR A 29 9.08 0.77 14.33
C THR A 29 8.11 0.53 13.18
N TRP A 30 6.88 1.02 13.33
CA TRP A 30 5.87 0.95 12.27
C TRP A 30 6.05 2.08 11.25
N GLU A 31 6.05 1.72 9.98
CA GLU A 31 6.21 2.62 8.84
C GLU A 31 5.10 2.39 7.81
N VAL A 32 4.72 3.44 7.08
CA VAL A 32 3.77 3.34 5.97
C VAL A 32 4.54 3.09 4.67
N HIS A 33 4.55 1.84 4.21
CA HIS A 33 5.30 1.43 3.01
C HIS A 33 4.50 1.60 1.73
N GLY A 34 3.17 1.67 1.85
CA GLY A 34 2.28 1.78 0.71
C GLY A 34 0.97 2.50 0.99
N ILE A 35 0.36 2.99 -0.08
CA ILE A 35 -1.00 3.56 -0.08
C ILE A 35 -1.87 2.66 -0.94
N ALA A 36 -2.98 2.15 -0.40
CA ALA A 36 -3.87 1.25 -1.12
C ALA A 36 -4.38 1.92 -2.40
N SER A 37 -4.22 1.25 -3.54
CA SER A 37 -4.54 1.83 -4.85
C SER A 37 -5.61 1.03 -5.58
N PHE A 38 -5.37 -0.24 -5.86
CA PHE A 38 -6.35 -1.06 -6.57
C PHE A 38 -6.24 -2.55 -6.22
N VAL A 39 -7.33 -3.25 -6.54
CA VAL A 39 -7.49 -4.70 -6.39
C VAL A 39 -7.90 -5.30 -7.74
N SER A 40 -7.99 -6.63 -7.82
CA SER A 40 -8.43 -7.29 -9.04
C SER A 40 -9.91 -7.03 -9.35
N GLY A 41 -10.25 -6.91 -10.63
CA GLY A 41 -11.64 -6.97 -11.08
C GLY A 41 -12.31 -8.35 -10.89
N LEU A 42 -11.54 -9.39 -10.56
CA LEU A 42 -12.04 -10.74 -10.25
C LEU A 42 -12.47 -10.90 -8.78
N GLY A 43 -12.21 -9.90 -7.94
CA GLY A 43 -12.48 -9.94 -6.50
C GLY A 43 -11.33 -9.37 -5.67
N CYS A 44 -11.65 -8.96 -4.44
CA CYS A 44 -10.71 -8.30 -3.53
C CYS A 44 -9.52 -9.20 -3.11
N ASN A 45 -9.79 -10.46 -2.78
CA ASN A 45 -8.80 -11.44 -2.32
C ASN A 45 -8.63 -12.60 -3.33
N PHE A 46 -8.29 -12.29 -4.58
CA PHE A 46 -8.14 -13.31 -5.62
C PHE A 46 -6.73 -13.91 -5.65
N VAL A 47 -6.63 -15.24 -5.77
CA VAL A 47 -5.35 -15.96 -5.78
C VAL A 47 -4.42 -15.46 -6.90
N LYS A 48 -3.15 -15.21 -6.58
CA LYS A 48 -2.14 -14.59 -7.45
C LYS A 48 -2.48 -13.18 -7.94
N LYS A 49 -3.46 -12.51 -7.34
CA LYS A 49 -3.79 -11.09 -7.58
C LYS A 49 -3.71 -10.32 -6.26
N PRO A 50 -2.49 -9.98 -5.81
CA PRO A 50 -2.31 -9.22 -4.57
C PRO A 50 -2.96 -7.84 -4.69
N THR A 51 -3.28 -7.24 -3.55
CA THR A 51 -3.62 -5.82 -3.49
C THR A 51 -2.39 -5.00 -3.88
N VAL A 52 -2.61 -4.01 -4.73
CA VAL A 52 -1.54 -3.15 -5.23
C VAL A 52 -1.58 -1.81 -4.53
N PHE A 53 -0.44 -1.42 -4.02
CA PHE A 53 -0.21 -0.18 -3.29
C PHE A 53 0.74 0.73 -4.07
N THR A 54 0.52 2.04 -4.00
CA THR A 54 1.54 3.03 -4.37
C THR A 54 2.74 2.84 -3.44
N ARG A 55 3.98 2.85 -3.97
CA ARG A 55 5.19 2.68 -3.14
C ARG A 55 5.55 4.03 -2.53
N VAL A 56 5.31 4.23 -1.23
CA VAL A 56 5.52 5.53 -0.55
C VAL A 56 6.97 6.00 -0.69
N SER A 57 7.94 5.11 -0.52
CA SER A 57 9.37 5.44 -0.64
C SER A 57 9.80 5.99 -2.01
N ALA A 58 8.99 5.83 -3.07
CA ALA A 58 9.25 6.47 -4.37
C ALA A 58 8.90 7.96 -4.39
N PHE A 59 8.19 8.46 -3.38
CA PHE A 59 7.60 9.80 -3.34
C PHE A 59 8.03 10.60 -2.10
N ASN A 60 8.95 10.10 -1.27
CA ASN A 60 9.39 10.82 -0.07
C ASN A 60 9.88 12.23 -0.40
N ASP A 61 10.73 12.39 -1.42
CA ASP A 61 11.23 13.71 -1.85
C ASP A 61 10.09 14.67 -2.24
N TRP A 62 9.09 14.15 -2.97
CA TRP A 62 7.91 14.93 -3.36
C TRP A 62 7.02 15.30 -2.17
N ILE A 63 6.84 14.38 -1.22
CA ILE A 63 6.08 14.63 0.02
C ILE A 63 6.77 15.74 0.81
N ASP A 64 8.09 15.65 0.99
CA ASP A 64 8.89 16.64 1.71
C ASP A 64 8.82 18.02 1.02
N GLU A 65 8.96 18.05 -0.31
CA GLU A 65 8.82 19.28 -1.10
C GLU A 65 7.44 19.94 -0.89
N VAL A 66 6.35 19.18 -0.96
CA VAL A 66 4.99 19.70 -0.80
C VAL A 66 4.75 20.19 0.63
N MET A 67 5.21 19.46 1.64
CA MET A 67 5.07 19.86 3.06
C MET A 67 5.87 21.11 3.41
N LEU A 68 6.98 21.37 2.73
CA LEU A 68 7.79 22.57 2.96
C LEU A 68 7.30 23.79 2.17
N SER A 69 6.46 23.58 1.15
CA SER A 69 6.02 24.64 0.23
C SER A 69 4.55 25.07 0.38
N ASN A 70 3.76 24.41 1.25
CA ASN A 70 2.35 24.73 1.53
C ASN A 70 2.05 24.67 3.03
#